data_AF-A0A5M6ITB9-F1
#
_entry.id   AF-A0A5M6ITB9-F1
#
_cell.length_a   1.000
_cell.length_b   1.000
_cell.length_c   1.000
_cell.angle_alpha   90.00
_cell.angle_beta   90.00
_cell.angle_gamma   90.00
#
_symmetry.space_group_name_H-M   'P 1'
#
loop_
_entity.id
_entity.type
_entity.pdbx_description
1 polymer ?
#
loop_
_entity_poly.entity_id
_entity_poly.type
_entity_poly.pdbx_seq_one_letter_code
_entity_poly.pdbx_strand_id
1 'polypeptide(L)'
;MKIPPRKPGIEQDTATVTTTADGRTMIRIELAGYVTPSLNVAMRRHWATRGEKKCSLAGRIALQLIGKRPAKPFARARLTIERYSTGSPDEENLWGGTKDLVDCLLEPGVPYFANGKPIVRHPNGLGIIADDAPQVLQRKLVPVRVRRGGDQKTVLLIEELA
;
A
#
# COMPACT_ATOMS: atom_id res chain seq x y z
N MET A 1 18.71 -40.10 1.33
CA MET A 1 18.15 -38.91 2.01
C MET A 1 17.80 -37.89 0.92
N LYS A 2 16.52 -37.75 0.54
CA LYS A 2 16.12 -36.83 -0.53
C LYS A 2 16.19 -35.40 0.01
N ILE A 3 17.10 -34.60 -0.53
CA ILE A 3 17.15 -33.15 -0.29
C ILE A 3 15.81 -32.60 -0.77
N PRO A 4 15.00 -31.94 0.09
CA PRO A 4 13.73 -31.37 -0.34
C PRO A 4 14.00 -30.31 -1.41
N PRO A 5 13.14 -30.18 -2.44
CA PRO A 5 13.28 -29.13 -3.43
C PRO A 5 13.30 -27.77 -2.73
N ARG A 6 14.27 -26.93 -3.09
CA ARG A 6 14.33 -25.52 -2.70
C ARG A 6 12.94 -24.91 -2.90
N LYS A 7 12.34 -24.37 -1.82
CA LYS A 7 11.13 -23.54 -1.94
C LYS A 7 11.39 -22.51 -3.05
N PRO A 8 10.47 -22.29 -4.01
CA PRO A 8 10.60 -21.19 -4.96
C PRO A 8 10.85 -19.92 -4.15
N GLY A 9 11.87 -19.16 -4.57
CA GLY A 9 12.43 -18.06 -3.80
C GLY A 9 11.32 -17.22 -3.17
N ILE A 10 11.45 -16.94 -1.88
CA ILE A 10 10.61 -15.93 -1.23
C ILE A 10 10.98 -14.64 -1.96
N GLU A 11 10.19 -14.25 -2.96
CA GLU A 11 10.29 -12.91 -3.54
C GLU A 11 10.16 -11.96 -2.34
N GLN A 12 11.22 -11.18 -2.11
CA GLN A 12 11.27 -10.28 -0.98
C GLN A 12 10.57 -8.99 -1.37
N ASP A 13 9.84 -8.41 -0.41
CA ASP A 13 9.38 -7.04 -0.55
C ASP A 13 10.60 -6.14 -0.77
N THR A 14 10.49 -5.16 -1.66
CA THR A 14 11.58 -4.20 -1.94
C THR A 14 11.03 -2.79 -2.04
N ALA A 15 11.88 -1.80 -1.78
CA ALA A 15 11.58 -0.42 -2.15
C ALA A 15 12.80 0.30 -2.71
N THR A 16 12.57 1.13 -3.70
CA THR A 16 13.57 1.98 -4.34
C THR A 16 13.08 3.42 -4.34
N VAL A 17 13.98 4.34 -4.04
CA VAL A 17 13.73 5.78 -4.13
C VAL A 17 14.57 6.32 -5.28
N THR A 18 13.94 7.12 -6.13
CA THR A 18 14.60 7.78 -7.24
C THR A 18 14.24 9.25 -7.18
N THR A 19 15.25 10.11 -7.31
CA THR A 19 15.04 11.55 -7.46
C THR A 19 15.11 11.87 -8.95
N THR A 20 14.07 12.49 -9.49
CA THR A 20 14.01 12.91 -10.89
C THR A 20 14.87 14.17 -11.11
N ALA A 21 15.18 14.47 -12.38
CA ALA A 21 16.07 15.58 -12.73
C ALA A 21 15.56 16.97 -12.28
N ASP A 22 14.24 17.10 -12.09
CA ASP A 22 13.56 18.28 -11.55
C ASP A 22 13.52 18.31 -10.00
N GLY A 23 14.21 17.38 -9.34
CA GLY A 23 14.33 17.31 -7.87
C GLY A 23 13.16 16.63 -7.16
N ARG A 24 12.19 16.08 -7.89
CA ARG A 24 11.02 15.40 -7.29
C ARG A 24 11.37 13.99 -6.84
N THR A 25 10.71 13.54 -5.78
CA THR A 25 10.94 12.19 -5.24
C THR A 25 9.93 11.19 -5.80
N MET A 26 10.44 10.04 -6.21
CA MET A 26 9.65 8.90 -6.64
C MET A 26 10.00 7.69 -5.77
N ILE A 27 8.98 7.09 -5.17
CA ILE A 27 9.12 5.90 -4.31
C ILE A 27 8.39 4.76 -4.98
N ARG A 28 9.13 3.69 -5.29
CA ARG A 28 8.57 2.42 -5.74
C ARG A 28 8.65 1.41 -4.62
N ILE A 29 7.55 0.76 -4.28
CA ILE A 29 7.48 -0.33 -3.31
C ILE A 29 6.87 -1.55 -3.99
N GLU A 30 7.52 -2.69 -3.89
CA GLU A 30 7.04 -3.97 -4.37
C GLU A 30 6.71 -4.86 -3.18
N LEU A 31 5.44 -5.28 -3.08
CA LEU A 31 4.93 -6.18 -2.04
C LEU A 31 4.72 -7.56 -2.67
N ALA A 32 5.74 -8.39 -2.57
CA ALA A 32 5.75 -9.73 -3.13
C ALA A 32 4.75 -10.64 -2.40
N GLY A 33 4.01 -11.45 -3.16
CA GLY A 33 2.97 -12.34 -2.64
C GLY A 33 1.77 -11.63 -2.00
N TYR A 34 1.73 -10.28 -2.01
CA TYR A 34 0.61 -9.51 -1.50
C TYR A 34 -0.29 -9.06 -2.64
N VAL A 35 -1.56 -9.39 -2.56
CA VAL A 35 -2.60 -8.91 -3.47
C VAL A 35 -3.64 -8.19 -2.63
N THR A 36 -4.00 -6.96 -3.03
CA THR A 36 -5.10 -6.25 -2.37
C THR A 36 -6.39 -7.10 -2.45
N PRO A 37 -7.10 -7.27 -1.33
CA PRO A 37 -8.35 -8.02 -1.31
C PRO A 37 -9.37 -7.33 -2.21
N SER A 38 -10.40 -8.04 -2.69
CA SER A 38 -11.56 -7.35 -3.28
C SER A 38 -12.35 -6.61 -2.20
N LEU A 39 -13.12 -5.60 -2.58
CA LEU A 39 -14.03 -4.88 -1.68
C LEU A 39 -14.96 -5.85 -0.94
N ASN A 40 -15.57 -6.79 -1.65
CA ASN A 40 -16.44 -7.82 -1.06
C ASN A 40 -15.74 -8.65 0.04
N VAL A 41 -14.47 -9.02 -0.19
CA VAL A 41 -13.67 -9.73 0.83
C VAL A 41 -13.33 -8.81 2.00
N ALA A 42 -13.05 -7.53 1.74
CA ALA A 42 -12.74 -6.55 2.79
C ALA A 42 -13.96 -6.24 3.67
N MET A 43 -15.15 -6.08 3.08
CA MET A 43 -16.39 -5.75 3.80
C MET A 43 -16.91 -6.88 4.67
N ARG A 44 -16.69 -8.14 4.27
CA ARG A 44 -17.13 -9.32 5.05
C ARG A 44 -16.19 -9.67 6.21
N ARG A 45 -15.02 -9.02 6.32
CA ARG A 45 -14.08 -9.27 7.42
C ARG A 45 -14.56 -8.59 8.69
N HIS A 46 -14.41 -9.29 9.81
CA HIS A 46 -14.54 -8.69 11.12
C HIS A 46 -13.54 -7.53 11.29
N TRP A 47 -13.98 -6.44 11.92
CA TRP A 47 -13.21 -5.19 12.04
C TRP A 47 -11.85 -5.41 12.71
N ALA A 48 -11.77 -6.30 13.70
CA ALA A 48 -10.53 -6.61 14.40
C ALA A 48 -9.49 -7.26 13.47
N THR A 49 -9.92 -8.26 12.68
CA THR A 49 -9.06 -8.92 11.68
C THR A 49 -8.64 -7.96 10.56
N ARG A 50 -9.51 -7.02 10.18
CA ARG A 50 -9.16 -5.97 9.21
C ARG A 50 -8.09 -5.04 9.80
N GLY A 51 -8.24 -4.64 11.06
CA GLY A 51 -7.26 -3.82 11.78
C GLY A 51 -5.88 -4.50 11.89
N GLU A 52 -5.84 -5.77 12.25
CA GLU A 52 -4.61 -6.57 12.32
C GLU A 52 -3.91 -6.66 10.97
N LYS A 53 -4.65 -6.99 9.90
CA LYS A 53 -4.10 -7.06 8.54
C LYS A 53 -3.57 -5.71 8.05
N LYS A 54 -4.27 -4.61 8.39
CA LYS A 54 -3.81 -3.26 8.07
C LYS A 54 -2.53 -2.90 8.83
N CYS A 55 -2.43 -3.25 10.11
CA CYS A 55 -1.21 -3.06 10.91
C CYS A 55 -0.03 -3.87 10.34
N SER A 56 -0.26 -5.14 10.00
CA SER A 56 0.73 -6.00 9.35
C SER A 56 1.20 -5.44 8.00
N LEU A 57 0.27 -4.94 7.18
CA LEU A 57 0.59 -4.29 5.91
C LEU A 57 1.42 -3.01 6.12
N ALA A 58 1.05 -2.15 7.05
CA ALA A 58 1.81 -0.95 7.39
C ALA A 58 3.23 -1.32 7.86
N GLY A 59 3.38 -2.35 8.70
CA GLY A 59 4.69 -2.85 9.12
C GLY A 59 5.55 -3.35 7.96
N ARG A 60 4.96 -4.11 7.02
CA ARG A 60 5.66 -4.55 5.81
C ARG A 60 6.19 -3.39 4.98
N ILE A 61 5.35 -2.39 4.72
CA ILE A 61 5.75 -1.19 3.96
C ILE A 61 6.81 -0.39 4.74
N ALA A 62 6.62 -0.21 6.06
CA ALA A 62 7.52 0.53 6.92
C ALA A 62 8.95 -0.01 6.88
N LEU A 63 9.12 -1.34 6.92
CA LEU A 63 10.41 -2.01 6.85
C LEU A 63 11.15 -1.69 5.54
N GLN A 64 10.42 -1.62 4.43
CA GLN A 64 11.03 -1.29 3.13
C GLN A 64 11.45 0.18 3.02
N LEU A 65 10.83 1.04 3.82
CA LEU A 65 11.07 2.48 3.81
C LEU A 65 12.11 2.96 4.84
N ILE A 66 12.77 2.07 5.57
CA ILE A 66 13.83 2.46 6.52
C ILE A 66 14.93 3.23 5.77
N GLY A 67 15.23 4.45 6.23
CA GLY A 67 16.21 5.36 5.60
C GLY A 67 15.78 5.94 4.24
N LYS A 68 14.55 5.64 3.78
CA LYS A 68 14.00 6.01 2.46
C LYS A 68 12.73 6.85 2.54
N ARG A 69 12.24 7.14 3.75
CA ARG A 69 11.06 7.99 3.93
C ARG A 69 11.37 9.43 3.56
N PRO A 70 10.41 10.14 2.95
CA PRO A 70 10.57 11.57 2.73
C PRO A 70 10.58 12.28 4.10
N ALA A 71 11.33 13.38 4.21
CA ALA A 71 11.44 14.14 5.45
C ALA A 71 10.10 14.80 5.85
N LYS A 72 9.26 15.11 4.86
CA LYS A 72 7.89 15.59 5.02
C LYS A 72 6.98 14.78 4.11
N PRO A 73 5.70 14.55 4.48
CA PRO A 73 4.73 13.94 3.58
C PRO A 73 4.60 14.75 2.28
N PHE A 74 4.38 14.07 1.16
CA PHE A 74 4.12 14.75 -0.11
C PHE A 74 2.81 15.54 -0.02
N ALA A 75 2.93 16.85 -0.23
CA ALA A 75 1.77 17.77 -0.24
C ALA A 75 0.84 17.50 -1.42
N ARG A 76 1.40 17.01 -2.54
CA ARG A 76 0.67 16.50 -3.69
C ARG A 76 1.39 15.26 -4.21
N ALA A 77 0.64 14.20 -4.53
CA ALA A 77 1.22 12.96 -5.00
C ALA A 77 0.35 12.28 -6.06
N ARG A 78 1.01 11.54 -6.95
CA ARG A 78 0.37 10.51 -7.77
C ARG A 78 0.72 9.14 -7.22
N LEU A 79 -0.31 8.36 -6.91
CA LEU A 79 -0.19 6.96 -6.51
C LEU A 79 -0.69 6.08 -7.65
N THR A 80 0.22 5.34 -8.28
CA THR A 80 -0.12 4.24 -9.16
C THR A 80 0.01 2.92 -8.41
N ILE A 81 -1.08 2.15 -8.36
CA ILE A 81 -1.12 0.81 -7.77
C ILE A 81 -1.21 -0.18 -8.93
N GLU A 82 -0.19 -0.99 -9.13
CA GLU A 82 -0.26 -2.12 -10.04
C GLU A 82 -0.59 -3.38 -9.24
N ARG A 83 -1.67 -4.06 -9.62
CA ARG A 83 -2.16 -5.26 -8.93
C ARG A 83 -1.95 -6.47 -9.82
N TYR A 84 -0.92 -7.25 -9.54
CA TYR A 84 -0.61 -8.48 -10.26
C TYR A 84 -1.39 -9.64 -9.63
N SER A 85 -2.40 -10.15 -10.33
CA SER A 85 -3.24 -11.25 -9.83
C SER A 85 -3.66 -12.23 -10.90
N THR A 86 -4.04 -13.43 -10.49
CA THR A 86 -4.53 -14.49 -11.40
C THR A 86 -5.97 -14.24 -11.85
N GLY A 87 -6.75 -13.51 -11.06
CA GLY A 87 -8.11 -13.07 -11.38
C GLY A 87 -8.18 -11.59 -11.77
N SER A 88 -9.31 -11.19 -12.33
CA SER A 88 -9.62 -9.80 -12.70
C SER A 88 -10.94 -9.41 -12.00
N PRO A 89 -10.88 -8.79 -10.81
CA PRO A 89 -12.08 -8.25 -10.16
C PRO A 89 -12.65 -7.09 -10.99
N ASP A 90 -13.94 -6.79 -10.80
CA ASP A 90 -14.56 -5.58 -11.33
C ASP A 90 -13.91 -4.31 -10.74
N GLU A 91 -14.16 -3.16 -11.37
CA GLU A 91 -13.52 -1.90 -11.03
C GLU A 91 -13.81 -1.44 -9.59
N GLU A 92 -15.05 -1.60 -9.13
CA GLU A 92 -15.44 -1.25 -7.76
C GLU A 92 -14.73 -2.14 -6.72
N ASN A 93 -14.65 -3.45 -6.95
CA ASN A 93 -13.92 -4.35 -6.07
C ASN A 93 -12.42 -4.09 -6.07
N LEU A 94 -11.87 -3.69 -7.22
CA LEU A 94 -10.48 -3.29 -7.36
C LEU A 94 -10.19 -2.05 -6.49
N TRP A 95 -10.95 -0.97 -6.67
CA TRP A 95 -10.75 0.28 -5.93
C TRP A 95 -11.06 0.16 -4.44
N GLY A 96 -12.19 -0.44 -4.09
CA GLY A 96 -12.56 -0.63 -2.69
C GLY A 96 -11.56 -1.50 -1.93
N GLY A 97 -10.91 -2.42 -2.64
CA GLY A 97 -9.86 -3.29 -2.14
C GLY A 97 -8.56 -2.58 -1.73
N THR A 98 -8.26 -1.42 -2.32
CA THR A 98 -7.02 -0.69 -2.03
C THR A 98 -7.12 0.25 -0.83
N LYS A 99 -8.31 0.44 -0.24
CA LYS A 99 -8.52 1.44 0.82
C LYS A 99 -7.55 1.29 2.00
N ASP A 100 -7.40 0.07 2.52
CA ASP A 100 -6.52 -0.18 3.66
C ASP A 100 -5.05 0.08 3.32
N LEU A 101 -4.65 -0.19 2.07
CA LEU A 101 -3.30 0.08 1.58
C LEU A 101 -3.04 1.58 1.46
N VAL A 102 -3.99 2.33 0.87
CA VAL A 102 -3.89 3.79 0.75
C VAL A 102 -3.79 4.41 2.13
N ASP A 103 -4.64 4.01 3.06
CA ASP A 103 -4.61 4.51 4.44
C ASP A 103 -3.24 4.33 5.14
N CYS A 104 -2.47 3.29 4.78
CA CYS A 104 -1.13 3.09 5.34
C CYS A 104 -0.11 4.09 4.79
N LEU A 105 -0.34 4.69 3.60
CA LEU A 105 0.61 5.64 3.02
C LEU A 105 0.41 7.07 3.55
N LEU A 106 -0.77 7.35 4.11
CA LEU A 106 -1.16 8.68 4.54
C LEU A 106 -0.47 9.10 5.84
N GLU A 107 -0.50 10.40 6.11
CA GLU A 107 -0.10 10.97 7.39
C GLU A 107 -1.08 10.54 8.50
N PRO A 108 -0.57 10.03 9.63
CA PRO A 108 -1.41 9.78 10.79
C PRO A 108 -1.93 11.12 11.33
N GLY A 109 -3.24 11.22 11.53
CA GLY A 109 -3.87 12.43 12.03
C GLY A 109 -3.56 12.71 13.50
N VAL A 110 -3.84 13.93 13.94
CA VAL A 110 -3.80 14.29 15.36
C VAL A 110 -4.95 13.58 16.08
N PRO A 111 -4.72 12.98 17.27
CA PRO A 111 -5.80 12.40 18.07
C PRO A 111 -6.86 13.44 18.44
N TYR A 112 -8.13 13.09 18.27
CA TYR A 112 -9.26 13.87 18.76
C TYR A 112 -10.17 13.00 19.62
N PHE A 113 -10.96 13.60 20.51
CA PHE A 113 -11.86 12.85 21.38
C PHE A 113 -13.26 12.79 20.78
N ALA A 114 -13.81 11.58 20.68
CA ALA A 114 -15.22 11.36 20.38
C ALA A 114 -15.77 10.32 21.35
N ASN A 115 -16.92 10.61 21.96
CA ASN A 115 -17.57 9.73 22.95
C ASN A 115 -16.61 9.27 24.07
N GLY A 116 -15.75 10.19 24.54
CA GLY A 116 -14.78 9.91 25.61
C GLY A 116 -13.60 9.02 25.21
N LYS A 117 -13.42 8.71 23.91
CA LYS A 117 -12.31 7.89 23.41
C LYS A 117 -11.43 8.70 22.45
N PRO A 118 -10.09 8.57 22.54
CA PRO A 118 -9.19 9.14 21.55
C PRO A 118 -9.35 8.37 20.23
N ILE A 119 -9.60 9.10 19.15
CA ILE A 119 -9.69 8.60 17.79
C ILE A 119 -8.58 9.25 16.98
N VAL A 120 -7.88 8.45 16.19
CA VAL A 120 -6.79 8.89 15.30
C VAL A 120 -7.20 8.56 13.88
N ARG A 121 -7.17 9.56 12.99
CA ARG A 121 -7.33 9.32 11.55
C ARG A 121 -6.08 8.61 11.03
N HIS A 122 -6.24 7.55 10.24
CA HIS A 122 -5.12 6.74 9.71
C HIS A 122 -4.09 6.33 10.80
N PRO A 123 -4.49 5.56 11.83
CA PRO A 123 -3.59 5.22 12.95
C PRO A 123 -2.36 4.40 12.54
N ASN A 124 -2.40 3.75 11.38
CA ASN A 124 -1.29 3.01 10.79
C ASN A 124 -0.63 3.76 9.62
N GLY A 125 -0.88 5.07 9.50
CA GLY A 125 -0.32 5.92 8.47
C GLY A 125 1.19 6.07 8.61
N LEU A 126 1.91 6.03 7.49
CA LEU A 126 3.37 6.09 7.42
C LEU A 126 3.91 7.49 7.09
N GLY A 127 3.04 8.46 6.83
CA GLY A 127 3.44 9.85 6.56
C GLY A 127 4.16 10.05 5.23
N ILE A 128 3.80 9.27 4.20
CA ILE A 128 4.38 9.43 2.86
C ILE A 128 3.59 10.48 2.07
N ILE A 129 2.28 10.53 2.25
CA ILE A 129 1.36 11.43 1.55
C ILE A 129 0.53 12.17 2.61
N ALA A 130 0.31 13.47 2.43
CA ALA A 130 -0.37 14.28 3.44
C ALA A 130 -1.84 13.88 3.68
N ASP A 131 -2.63 13.65 2.62
CA ASP A 131 -4.07 13.37 2.71
C ASP A 131 -4.57 12.56 1.49
N ASP A 132 -5.78 11.99 1.55
CA ASP A 132 -6.41 11.26 0.44
C ASP A 132 -7.41 12.10 -0.38
N ALA A 133 -7.54 13.39 -0.06
CA ALA A 133 -8.35 14.32 -0.81
C ALA A 133 -7.91 14.41 -2.29
N PRO A 134 -8.85 14.53 -3.26
CA PRO A 134 -8.52 14.51 -4.69
C PRO A 134 -7.51 15.56 -5.16
N GLN A 135 -7.45 16.71 -4.47
CA GLN A 135 -6.49 17.78 -4.74
C GLN A 135 -5.05 17.45 -4.28
N VAL A 136 -4.91 16.55 -3.29
CA VAL A 136 -3.63 16.08 -2.75
C VAL A 136 -3.20 14.79 -3.46
N LEU A 137 -4.10 13.82 -3.61
CA LEU A 137 -3.75 12.48 -4.07
C LEU A 137 -4.49 12.09 -5.36
N GLN A 138 -3.73 12.06 -6.46
CA GLN A 138 -4.16 11.43 -7.71
C GLN A 138 -3.93 9.93 -7.61
N ARG A 139 -4.95 9.11 -7.92
CA ARG A 139 -4.83 7.65 -7.85
C ARG A 139 -5.03 7.03 -9.22
N LYS A 140 -4.24 6.02 -9.51
CA LYS A 140 -4.41 5.15 -10.68
C LYS A 140 -4.26 3.70 -10.25
N LEU A 141 -5.22 2.86 -10.61
CA LEU A 141 -5.16 1.43 -10.35
C LEU A 141 -5.02 0.68 -11.68
N VAL A 142 -3.98 -0.14 -11.79
CA VAL A 142 -3.64 -0.89 -13.00
C VAL A 142 -3.74 -2.39 -12.67
N PRO A 143 -4.82 -3.07 -13.08
CA PRO A 143 -4.89 -4.52 -12.93
C PRO A 143 -3.96 -5.19 -13.95
N VAL A 144 -3.09 -6.08 -13.47
CA VAL A 144 -2.18 -6.87 -14.31
C VAL A 144 -2.49 -8.35 -14.11
N ARG A 145 -2.84 -9.04 -15.19
CA ARG A 145 -3.14 -10.48 -15.13
C ARG A 145 -1.85 -11.29 -15.18
N VAL A 146 -1.63 -12.12 -14.17
CA VAL A 146 -0.52 -13.09 -14.14
C VAL A 146 -1.02 -14.52 -14.28
N ARG A 147 -0.17 -15.41 -14.80
CA ARG A 147 -0.53 -16.82 -15.03
C ARG A 147 -0.39 -17.68 -13.79
N ARG A 148 0.62 -17.42 -12.95
CA ARG A 148 0.92 -18.24 -11.76
C ARG A 148 0.69 -17.45 -10.48
N GLY A 149 0.24 -18.16 -9.44
CA GLY A 149 0.05 -17.59 -8.11
C GLY A 149 1.35 -17.06 -7.48
N GLY A 150 2.49 -17.64 -7.84
CA GLY A 150 3.81 -17.18 -7.38
C GLY A 150 4.21 -15.81 -7.90
N ASP A 151 3.64 -15.35 -9.01
CA ASP A 151 3.96 -14.06 -9.64
C ASP A 151 3.05 -12.92 -9.10
N GLN A 152 2.21 -13.23 -8.11
CA GLN A 152 1.26 -12.27 -7.55
C GLN A 152 1.96 -11.26 -6.64
N LYS A 153 1.66 -10.00 -6.86
CA LYS A 153 2.26 -8.89 -6.11
C LYS A 153 1.44 -7.62 -6.23
N THR A 154 1.70 -6.68 -5.33
CA THR A 154 1.19 -5.32 -5.44
C THR A 154 2.38 -4.39 -5.50
N VAL A 155 2.38 -3.55 -6.51
CA VAL A 155 3.43 -2.59 -6.76
C VAL A 155 2.84 -1.20 -6.56
N LEU A 156 3.50 -0.41 -5.73
CA LEU A 156 3.14 0.97 -5.44
C LEU A 156 4.16 1.87 -6.08
N LEU A 157 3.68 2.83 -6.84
CA LEU A 157 4.48 3.90 -7.40
C LEU A 157 3.93 5.22 -6.88
N ILE A 158 4.74 5.90 -6.08
CA ILE A 158 4.38 7.15 -5.42
C ILE A 158 5.27 8.23 -5.99
N GLU A 159 4.70 9.16 -6.72
CA GLU A 159 5.40 10.27 -7.35
C GLU A 159 4.99 11.56 -6.64
N GLU A 160 5.97 12.33 -6.17
CA GLU A 160 5.75 13.69 -5.69
C GLU A 160 5.33 14.59 -6.86
N LEU A 161 4.27 15.37 -6.66
CA LEU A 161 3.81 16.36 -7.63
C LEU A 161 4.11 17.77 -7.10
N ALA A 162 4.37 18.70 -8.03
CA ALA A 162 4.47 20.12 -7.73
C ALA A 162 3.11 20.73 -7.38
#